data_AF-A0A962GYT4-F1
#
_entry.id   AF-A0A962GYT4-F1
#
_cell.length_a   1.000
_cell.length_b   1.000
_cell.length_c   1.000
_cell.angle_alpha   90.00
_cell.angle_beta   90.00
_cell.angle_gamma   90.00
#
_symmetry.space_group_name_H-M   'P 1'
#
loop_
_entity.id
_entity.type
_entity.pdbx_description
1 polymer ?
#
loop_
_entity_poly.entity_id
_entity_poly.type
_entity_poly.pdbx_seq_one_letter_code
_entity_poly.pdbx_strand_id
1 'polypeptide(L)'
;MIESGDGWFVADREGQATGPLTRPQLLELREQGKIGDQHLVWTLRQAEWVPLRRALGMGVSTADAPPKPPMSRASTAKNGQKPAARASRSGDSQKRGGSQATEVPAHRKGPAWSDLSTHKAEAVPATETLLKADRRKALTAQSQERAGEALRRFFARQIDLALLGGITWAAVSMIGIRTGAWLLSTPDQEMQQSAIAALVLLLVLALPLEALLLGLSGYTPGKWLLGLRVVNGRGAAPGMSTALQRATRVALAGQALLIPPFVLFTYAIAFGKLSNSGLTAWDHTLGLKVQRTPLSSNQWWLALGALVFAWVMVMDGVWMRIAYEILGRY
;
A
#
# COMPACT_ATOMS: atom_id res chain seq x y z
N MET A 1 22.26 16.03 9.99
CA MET A 1 20.82 15.74 10.22
C MET A 1 20.13 15.94 8.87
N ILE A 2 19.68 14.88 8.21
CA ILE A 2 18.98 14.98 6.92
C ILE A 2 17.50 15.17 7.24
N GLU A 3 16.95 16.35 6.99
CA GLU A 3 15.52 16.59 7.11
C GLU A 3 14.76 15.55 6.28
N SER A 4 13.72 14.98 6.89
CA SER A 4 12.93 13.89 6.35
C SER A 4 12.19 14.31 5.08
N GLY A 5 12.86 14.15 3.93
CA GLY A 5 12.32 14.47 2.61
C GLY A 5 13.37 14.65 1.50
N ASP A 6 14.63 14.95 1.84
CA ASP A 6 15.63 15.44 0.89
C ASP A 6 16.87 14.52 0.77
N GLY A 7 16.66 13.21 0.76
CA GLY A 7 17.72 12.24 0.46
C GLY A 7 17.97 12.16 -1.05
N TRP A 8 19.16 12.60 -1.50
CA TRP A 8 19.59 12.56 -2.90
C TRP A 8 20.53 11.38 -3.14
N PHE A 9 20.37 10.69 -4.26
CA PHE A 9 21.29 9.66 -4.72
C PHE A 9 21.88 10.08 -6.05
N VAL A 10 23.17 9.91 -6.24
CA VAL A 10 23.89 10.24 -7.49
C VAL A 10 24.39 8.94 -8.11
N ALA A 11 24.19 8.75 -9.41
CA ALA A 11 24.82 7.66 -10.13
C ALA A 11 26.28 8.01 -10.43
N ASP A 12 27.22 7.13 -10.10
CA ASP A 12 28.60 7.24 -10.56
C ASP A 12 28.75 6.81 -12.03
N ARG A 13 29.97 6.94 -12.58
CA ARG A 13 30.28 6.56 -13.97
C ARG A 13 30.14 5.05 -14.23
N GLU A 14 30.12 4.25 -13.17
CA GLU A 14 29.99 2.79 -13.21
C GLU A 14 28.52 2.34 -13.03
N GLY A 15 27.60 3.29 -12.85
CA GLY A 15 26.17 3.06 -12.68
C GLY A 15 25.74 2.72 -11.25
N GLN A 16 26.63 2.82 -10.24
CA GLN A 16 26.24 2.62 -8.85
C GLN A 16 25.68 3.91 -8.24
N ALA A 17 24.61 3.76 -7.47
CA ALA A 17 23.96 4.86 -6.77
C ALA A 17 24.66 5.14 -5.42
N THR A 18 25.26 6.31 -5.28
CA THR A 18 25.88 6.79 -4.04
C THR A 18 24.93 7.77 -3.33
N GLY A 19 24.62 7.51 -2.05
CA GLY A 19 23.73 8.33 -1.23
C GLY A 19 23.31 7.64 0.07
N PRO A 20 22.41 8.24 0.89
CA PRO A 20 21.73 9.51 0.65
C PRO A 20 22.60 10.73 0.99
N LEU A 21 22.71 11.65 0.04
CA LEU A 21 23.35 12.96 0.20
C LEU A 21 22.32 14.02 0.53
N THR A 22 22.71 15.02 1.31
CA THR A 22 21.92 16.24 1.53
C THR A 22 22.10 17.22 0.37
N ARG A 23 21.15 18.15 0.19
CA ARG A 23 21.26 19.19 -0.83
C ARG A 23 22.58 20.01 -0.73
N PRO A 24 23.06 20.42 0.46
CA PRO A 24 24.36 21.10 0.57
C PRO A 24 25.55 20.24 0.11
N GLN A 25 25.59 18.95 0.49
CA GLN A 25 26.64 18.03 0.05
C GLN A 25 26.62 17.80 -1.47
N LEU A 26 25.42 17.77 -2.07
CA LEU A 26 25.24 17.67 -3.51
C LEU A 26 25.82 18.90 -4.24
N LEU A 27 25.60 20.09 -3.70
CA LEU A 27 26.15 21.33 -4.24
C LEU A 27 27.67 21.39 -4.07
N GLU A 28 28.20 20.95 -2.93
CA GLU A 28 29.65 20.88 -2.69
C GLU A 28 30.34 19.92 -3.67
N LEU A 29 29.74 18.75 -3.96
CA LEU A 29 30.26 17.83 -4.97
C LEU A 29 30.25 18.42 -6.38
N ARG A 30 29.29 19.31 -6.68
CA ARG A 30 29.23 20.04 -7.96
C ARG A 30 30.32 21.10 -8.03
N GLU A 31 30.53 21.86 -6.96
CA GLU A 31 31.60 22.87 -6.86
C GLU A 31 33.00 22.24 -6.98
N GLN A 32 33.19 21.04 -6.42
CA GLN A 32 34.42 20.26 -6.55
C GLN A 32 34.59 19.61 -7.95
N GLY A 33 33.64 19.79 -8.87
CA GLY A 33 33.68 19.23 -10.22
C GLY A 33 33.50 17.71 -10.30
N LYS A 34 33.12 17.05 -9.19
CA LYS A 34 32.92 15.59 -9.13
C LYS A 34 31.61 15.17 -9.80
N ILE A 35 30.60 16.05 -9.78
CA ILE A 35 29.31 15.83 -10.45
C ILE A 35 28.98 17.05 -11.32
N GLY A 36 28.39 16.82 -12.49
CA GLY A 36 28.02 17.86 -13.45
C GLY A 36 26.50 17.99 -13.63
N ASP A 37 26.07 18.99 -14.39
CA ASP A 37 24.64 19.31 -14.60
C ASP A 37 23.82 18.20 -15.29
N GLN A 38 24.51 17.28 -15.96
CA GLN A 38 23.97 16.09 -16.62
C GLN A 38 24.04 14.82 -15.75
N HIS A 39 24.72 14.86 -14.59
CA HIS A 39 24.78 13.69 -13.71
C HIS A 39 23.39 13.31 -13.22
N LEU A 40 23.09 12.03 -13.26
CA LEU A 40 21.80 11.51 -12.86
C LEU A 40 21.68 11.51 -11.35
N VAL A 41 20.60 12.12 -10.87
CA VAL A 41 20.24 12.13 -9.47
C VAL A 41 18.84 11.57 -9.27
N TRP A 42 18.63 10.88 -8.17
CA TRP A 42 17.34 10.37 -7.74
C TRP A 42 16.98 10.99 -6.40
N THR A 43 15.72 11.41 -6.28
CA THR A 43 15.17 11.93 -5.02
C THR A 43 13.82 11.27 -4.75
N LEU A 44 13.51 11.08 -3.46
CA LEU A 44 12.23 10.55 -2.98
C LEU A 44 11.03 11.34 -3.51
N ARG A 45 11.19 12.64 -3.82
CA ARG A 45 10.11 13.46 -4.39
C ARG A 45 9.79 13.15 -5.84
N GLN A 46 10.79 12.81 -6.65
CA GLN A 46 10.63 12.64 -8.10
C GLN A 46 10.41 11.18 -8.47
N ALA A 47 10.93 10.24 -7.66
CA ALA A 47 10.83 8.80 -7.87
C ALA A 47 11.36 8.30 -9.23
N GLU A 48 12.08 9.14 -9.97
CA GLU A 48 12.76 8.86 -11.23
C GLU A 48 14.19 9.41 -11.22
N TRP A 49 15.07 8.86 -12.08
CA TRP A 49 16.43 9.37 -12.26
C TRP A 49 16.39 10.55 -13.22
N VAL A 50 16.87 11.69 -12.76
CA VAL A 50 16.75 12.95 -13.48
C VAL A 50 18.11 13.65 -13.48
N PRO A 51 18.52 14.33 -14.56
CA PRO A 51 19.73 15.12 -14.53
C PRO A 51 19.69 16.18 -13.42
N LEU A 52 20.83 16.39 -12.75
CA LEU A 52 21.02 17.30 -11.62
C LEU A 52 20.43 18.70 -11.90
N ARG A 53 20.62 19.24 -13.11
CA ARG A 53 20.06 20.55 -13.50
C ARG A 53 18.55 20.62 -13.34
N ARG A 54 17.84 19.58 -13.80
CA ARG A 54 16.37 19.53 -13.78
C ARG A 54 15.88 19.31 -12.36
N ALA A 55 16.60 18.50 -11.59
CA ALA A 55 16.22 18.25 -10.21
C ALA A 55 16.44 19.47 -9.29
N LEU A 56 17.40 20.34 -9.62
CA LEU A 56 17.64 21.63 -8.96
C LEU A 56 16.79 22.78 -9.52
N GLY A 57 15.95 22.54 -10.53
CA GLY A 57 15.11 23.57 -11.16
C GLY A 57 15.88 24.57 -12.03
N MET A 58 17.11 24.24 -12.44
CA MET A 58 17.94 25.06 -13.32
C MET A 58 17.59 24.75 -14.78
N GLY A 59 16.74 25.58 -15.42
CA GLY A 59 16.57 25.76 -16.88
C GLY A 59 16.41 24.52 -17.78
N VAL A 60 15.30 24.45 -18.53
CA VAL A 60 14.94 23.32 -19.40
C VAL A 60 15.81 23.27 -20.67
N SER A 61 16.43 22.11 -20.92
CA SER A 61 16.67 21.62 -22.29
C SER A 61 16.40 20.11 -22.32
N THR A 62 15.38 19.76 -23.09
CA THR A 62 14.83 18.43 -23.36
C THR A 62 15.68 17.72 -24.41
N ALA A 63 16.79 17.14 -24.00
CA ALA A 63 17.51 16.15 -24.79
C ALA A 63 18.28 15.26 -23.82
N ASP A 64 18.27 13.97 -24.12
CA ASP A 64 18.98 12.87 -23.46
C ASP A 64 18.35 12.35 -22.16
N ALA A 65 17.50 11.33 -22.32
CA ALA A 65 17.23 10.33 -21.29
C ALA A 65 18.16 9.12 -21.55
N PRO A 66 19.25 8.93 -20.79
CA PRO A 66 20.14 7.77 -20.91
C PRO A 66 19.64 6.58 -20.06
N PRO A 67 20.16 5.37 -20.31
CA PRO A 67 19.59 4.11 -19.82
C PRO A 67 19.70 3.93 -18.29
N LYS A 68 18.70 3.25 -17.73
CA LYS A 68 18.61 2.92 -16.30
C LYS A 68 19.78 2.02 -15.86
N PRO A 69 20.55 2.38 -14.82
CA PRO A 69 21.54 1.48 -14.25
C PRO A 69 20.88 0.31 -13.49
N PRO A 70 21.50 -0.88 -13.44
CA PRO A 70 20.95 -2.05 -12.77
C PRO A 70 21.04 -1.92 -11.25
N MET A 71 19.91 -2.12 -10.57
CA MET A 71 19.87 -2.21 -9.10
C MET A 71 20.50 -3.54 -8.63
N SER A 72 21.66 -3.46 -7.97
CA SER A 72 22.27 -4.60 -7.29
C SER A 72 21.36 -5.09 -6.15
N ARG A 73 20.86 -6.33 -6.29
CA ARG A 73 20.14 -7.05 -5.24
C ARG A 73 21.11 -7.40 -4.12
N ALA A 74 20.80 -6.97 -2.89
CA ALA A 74 21.55 -7.34 -1.70
C ALA A 74 21.62 -8.87 -1.53
N SER A 75 22.85 -9.36 -1.38
CA SER A 75 23.26 -10.74 -1.13
C SER A 75 22.60 -11.32 0.14
N THR A 76 21.80 -12.37 -0.03
CA THR A 76 21.46 -13.34 1.01
C THR A 76 22.68 -14.20 1.34
N ALA A 77 23.19 -14.08 2.57
CA ALA A 77 24.29 -14.88 3.09
C ALA A 77 23.93 -16.38 3.15
N LYS A 78 24.78 -17.22 2.54
CA LYS A 78 24.81 -18.68 2.69
C LYS A 78 25.50 -19.06 3.99
N ASN A 79 24.87 -19.94 4.75
CA ASN A 79 25.49 -20.78 5.77
C ASN A 79 25.74 -22.17 5.17
N GLY A 80 26.86 -22.82 5.49
CA GLY A 80 27.05 -24.26 5.30
C GLY A 80 28.25 -24.69 4.46
N GLN A 81 29.29 -25.16 5.18
CA GLN A 81 30.16 -26.31 4.88
C GLN A 81 31.33 -26.17 3.88
N LYS A 82 32.53 -26.36 4.45
CA LYS A 82 33.79 -26.89 3.87
C LYS A 82 33.85 -28.42 4.18
N PRO A 83 34.87 -29.22 3.79
CA PRO A 83 35.86 -29.11 2.69
C PRO A 83 36.05 -30.44 1.89
N ALA A 84 36.66 -30.37 0.70
CA ALA A 84 37.58 -31.37 0.09
C ALA A 84 37.78 -30.98 -1.38
N ALA A 85 38.84 -31.30 -2.12
CA ALA A 85 40.24 -31.62 -1.89
C ALA A 85 40.87 -31.64 -3.30
N ARG A 86 42.16 -31.33 -3.37
CA ARG A 86 43.16 -31.92 -4.29
C ARG A 86 43.29 -31.39 -5.74
N ALA A 87 44.59 -31.27 -6.07
CA ALA A 87 45.27 -31.30 -7.36
C ALA A 87 45.16 -30.05 -8.25
N SER A 88 46.21 -29.57 -8.92
CA SER A 88 47.62 -29.97 -9.01
C SER A 88 48.32 -29.00 -9.97
N ARG A 89 49.64 -28.81 -9.77
CA ARG A 89 50.67 -28.50 -10.81
C ARG A 89 50.56 -27.11 -11.48
N SER A 90 51.65 -26.46 -11.91
CA SER A 90 53.10 -26.62 -11.78
C SER A 90 53.74 -25.47 -12.56
N GLY A 91 54.89 -25.00 -12.09
CA GLY A 91 55.91 -24.34 -12.89
C GLY A 91 55.81 -22.81 -12.94
N ASP A 92 56.90 -22.08 -13.09
CA ASP A 92 58.33 -22.39 -12.98
C ASP A 92 59.02 -21.01 -13.06
N SER A 93 60.21 -20.87 -12.45
CA SER A 93 61.30 -20.02 -12.96
C SER A 93 61.12 -18.47 -13.11
N GLN A 94 62.06 -17.55 -12.86
CA GLN A 94 63.42 -17.54 -12.34
C GLN A 94 63.93 -16.06 -12.34
N LYS A 95 64.80 -15.70 -11.36
CA LYS A 95 65.98 -14.77 -11.44
C LYS A 95 65.80 -13.30 -11.87
N ARG A 96 66.16 -12.33 -10.99
CA ARG A 96 67.47 -11.65 -10.75
C ARG A 96 67.71 -10.38 -11.60
N GLY A 97 68.00 -9.27 -10.91
CA GLY A 97 69.24 -8.50 -11.13
C GLY A 97 69.13 -7.02 -11.52
N GLY A 98 69.65 -6.13 -10.64
CA GLY A 98 70.35 -4.86 -10.91
C GLY A 98 69.57 -3.72 -11.58
N SER A 99 69.90 -2.43 -11.46
CA SER A 99 70.92 -1.67 -10.73
C SER A 99 70.60 -0.16 -10.91
N GLN A 100 71.17 0.67 -10.04
CA GLN A 100 71.56 2.09 -10.22
C GLN A 100 70.52 3.25 -10.15
N ALA A 101 70.53 3.89 -8.98
CA ALA A 101 70.91 5.29 -8.67
C ALA A 101 70.67 6.43 -9.67
N THR A 102 70.00 7.49 -9.18
CA THR A 102 70.45 8.88 -9.37
C THR A 102 69.92 9.79 -8.24
N GLU A 103 70.82 10.46 -7.52
CA GLU A 103 70.54 11.54 -6.55
C GLU A 103 70.52 12.90 -7.26
N VAL A 104 69.58 13.80 -6.89
CA VAL A 104 69.66 15.28 -7.04
C VAL A 104 68.80 15.92 -5.92
N PRO A 105 69.16 17.09 -5.32
CA PRO A 105 68.99 17.33 -3.88
C PRO A 105 67.86 18.30 -3.45
N ALA A 106 67.56 18.21 -2.14
CA ALA A 106 67.10 19.22 -1.18
C ALA A 106 66.06 20.28 -1.61
N HIS A 107 64.81 20.09 -1.17
CA HIS A 107 63.82 21.16 -1.01
C HIS A 107 63.24 21.18 0.43
N ARG A 108 63.23 22.38 1.02
CA ARG A 108 62.74 22.78 2.36
C ARG A 108 61.58 21.95 2.95
N LYS A 109 61.75 21.48 4.20
CA LYS A 109 60.65 21.01 5.07
C LYS A 109 59.83 22.21 5.58
N GLY A 110 58.57 22.32 5.18
CA GLY A 110 57.53 23.04 5.92
C GLY A 110 56.92 22.13 7.00
N PRO A 111 56.24 22.69 8.03
CA PRO A 111 55.69 21.89 9.12
C PRO A 111 54.61 20.93 8.61
N ALA A 112 54.70 19.68 9.07
CA ALA A 112 53.83 18.58 8.69
C ALA A 112 52.42 18.78 9.29
N TRP A 113 51.42 18.96 8.42
CA TRP A 113 50.00 18.98 8.79
C TRP A 113 49.41 17.58 9.05
N SER A 114 50.23 16.61 9.44
CA SER A 114 49.84 15.19 9.51
C SER A 114 49.21 14.75 10.85
N ASP A 115 48.94 15.67 11.77
CA ASP A 115 48.59 15.31 13.16
C ASP A 115 47.20 15.78 13.64
N LEU A 116 46.28 16.11 12.72
CA LEU A 116 44.90 16.51 13.05
C LEU A 116 43.82 15.50 12.62
N SER A 117 44.18 14.29 12.21
CA SER A 117 43.22 13.28 11.73
C SER A 117 42.90 12.14 12.72
N THR A 118 43.36 12.23 13.98
CA THR A 118 43.15 11.17 14.99
C THR A 118 42.00 11.40 15.97
N HIS A 119 41.15 12.41 15.76
CA HIS A 119 39.80 12.40 16.38
C HIS A 119 38.80 11.71 15.45
N LYS A 120 38.95 10.40 15.35
CA LYS A 120 37.96 9.48 14.80
C LYS A 120 36.67 9.66 15.61
N ALA A 121 35.65 10.25 14.99
CA ALA A 121 34.31 10.42 15.54
C ALA A 121 33.68 9.05 15.85
N GLU A 122 33.93 8.51 17.05
CA GLU A 122 33.42 7.21 17.50
C GLU A 122 31.95 7.24 18.00
N ALA A 123 31.26 8.37 17.90
CA ALA A 123 29.89 8.53 18.43
C ALA A 123 28.73 8.40 17.41
N VAL A 124 29.01 8.18 16.12
CA VAL A 124 27.98 8.14 15.06
C VAL A 124 27.17 6.82 14.93
N PRO A 125 27.65 5.61 15.27
CA PRO A 125 26.89 4.38 15.00
C PRO A 125 25.68 4.20 15.92
N ALA A 126 25.73 4.71 17.16
CA ALA A 126 24.64 4.60 18.12
C ALA A 126 23.43 5.49 17.75
N THR A 127 23.68 6.71 17.23
CA THR A 127 22.60 7.63 16.87
C THR A 127 21.87 7.20 15.59
N GLU A 128 22.59 6.69 14.58
CA GLU A 128 21.98 6.19 13.35
C GLU A 128 21.16 4.91 13.58
N THR A 129 21.64 4.02 14.46
CA THR A 129 20.91 2.79 14.82
C THR A 129 19.65 3.07 15.61
N LEU A 130 19.68 4.00 16.56
CA LEU A 130 18.49 4.47 17.28
C LEU A 130 17.47 5.12 16.33
N LEU A 131 17.92 5.99 15.41
CA LEU A 131 17.04 6.64 14.44
C LEU A 131 16.36 5.64 13.48
N LYS A 132 17.10 4.60 13.05
CA LYS A 132 16.55 3.49 12.26
C LYS A 132 15.55 2.66 13.06
N ALA A 133 15.82 2.40 14.34
CA ALA A 133 14.92 1.67 15.23
C ALA A 133 13.61 2.45 15.47
N ASP A 134 13.70 3.75 15.71
CA ASP A 134 12.53 4.62 15.91
C ASP A 134 11.70 4.75 14.64
N ARG A 135 12.35 4.88 13.47
CA ARG A 135 11.66 4.86 12.18
C ARG A 135 10.93 3.54 11.95
N ARG A 136 11.56 2.39 12.28
CA ARG A 136 10.91 1.08 12.18
C ARG A 136 9.70 0.99 13.11
N LYS A 137 9.83 1.39 14.37
CA LYS A 137 8.72 1.42 15.33
C LYS A 137 7.57 2.29 14.82
N ALA A 138 7.86 3.48 14.30
CA ALA A 138 6.84 4.39 13.74
C ALA A 138 6.13 3.78 12.52
N LEU A 139 6.86 3.14 11.61
CA LEU A 139 6.28 2.45 10.45
C LEU A 139 5.42 1.26 10.87
N THR A 140 5.85 0.48 11.86
CA THR A 140 5.07 -0.64 12.40
C THR A 140 3.78 -0.14 13.08
N ALA A 141 3.86 0.90 13.91
CA ALA A 141 2.68 1.49 14.55
C ALA A 141 1.68 2.03 13.51
N GLN A 142 2.18 2.72 12.47
CA GLN A 142 1.34 3.20 11.37
C GLN A 142 0.71 2.04 10.58
N SER A 143 1.45 0.96 10.34
CA SER A 143 0.93 -0.24 9.68
C SER A 143 -0.17 -0.92 10.51
N GLN A 144 0.01 -1.00 11.84
CA GLN A 144 -1.00 -1.54 12.76
C GLN A 144 -2.28 -0.70 12.77
N GLU A 145 -2.17 0.64 12.78
CA GLU A 145 -3.34 1.53 12.69
C GLU A 145 -4.11 1.31 11.38
N ARG A 146 -3.38 1.22 10.25
CA ARG A 146 -3.97 0.96 8.93
C ARG A 146 -4.59 -0.43 8.81
N ALA A 147 -3.98 -1.45 9.44
CA ALA A 147 -4.55 -2.79 9.51
C ALA A 147 -5.85 -2.79 10.33
N GLY A 148 -5.89 -2.07 11.45
CA GLY A 148 -7.11 -1.86 12.23
C GLY A 148 -8.21 -1.15 11.42
N GLU A 149 -7.84 -0.16 10.60
CA GLU A 149 -8.76 0.48 9.67
C GLU A 149 -9.27 -0.49 8.60
N ALA A 150 -8.39 -1.32 8.02
CA ALA A 150 -8.78 -2.31 7.03
C ALA A 150 -9.79 -3.32 7.60
N LEU A 151 -9.60 -3.75 8.85
CA LEU A 151 -10.57 -4.59 9.57
C LEU A 151 -11.91 -3.87 9.77
N ARG A 152 -11.92 -2.59 10.19
CA ARG A 152 -13.16 -1.81 10.32
C ARG A 152 -13.91 -1.75 9.00
N ARG A 153 -13.21 -1.48 7.90
CA ARG A 153 -13.83 -1.41 6.56
C ARG A 153 -14.38 -2.78 6.13
N PHE A 154 -13.67 -3.86 6.44
CA PHE A 154 -14.12 -5.22 6.18
C PHE A 154 -15.39 -5.56 6.96
N PHE A 155 -15.41 -5.37 8.29
CA PHE A 155 -16.60 -5.66 9.10
C PHE A 155 -17.79 -4.80 8.71
N ALA A 156 -17.58 -3.50 8.44
CA ALA A 156 -18.63 -2.63 7.94
C ALA A 156 -19.23 -3.18 6.64
N ARG A 157 -18.37 -3.67 5.73
CA ARG A 157 -18.80 -4.29 4.49
C ARG A 157 -19.61 -5.57 4.73
N GLN A 158 -19.19 -6.43 5.64
CA GLN A 158 -19.92 -7.67 5.94
C GLN A 158 -21.29 -7.40 6.57
N ILE A 159 -21.40 -6.38 7.43
CA ILE A 159 -22.69 -5.91 7.97
C ILE A 159 -23.57 -5.36 6.85
N ASP A 160 -23.03 -4.49 5.99
CA ASP A 160 -23.77 -3.90 4.87
C ASP A 160 -24.28 -4.98 3.90
N LEU A 161 -23.47 -5.99 3.57
CA LEU A 161 -23.86 -7.10 2.70
C LEU A 161 -25.02 -7.90 3.30
N ALA A 162 -24.91 -8.27 4.59
CA ALA A 162 -25.96 -9.05 5.25
C ALA A 162 -27.27 -8.25 5.37
N LEU A 163 -27.18 -6.98 5.77
CA LEU A 163 -28.34 -6.14 5.99
C LEU A 163 -29.00 -5.69 4.68
N LEU A 164 -28.26 -5.08 3.76
CA LEU A 164 -28.82 -4.59 2.50
C LEU A 164 -29.19 -5.75 1.57
N GLY A 165 -28.40 -6.83 1.59
CA GLY A 165 -28.74 -8.07 0.89
C GLY A 165 -30.02 -8.70 1.45
N GLY A 166 -30.15 -8.78 2.78
CA GLY A 166 -31.36 -9.27 3.45
C GLY A 166 -32.62 -8.45 3.12
N ILE A 167 -32.52 -7.12 3.19
CA ILE A 167 -33.62 -6.20 2.81
C ILE A 167 -33.99 -6.39 1.33
N THR A 168 -33.01 -6.53 0.45
CA THR A 168 -33.23 -6.81 -0.97
C THR A 168 -33.98 -8.12 -1.15
N TRP A 169 -33.57 -9.18 -0.45
CA TRP A 169 -34.25 -10.48 -0.51
C TRP A 169 -35.67 -10.44 0.04
N ALA A 170 -35.91 -9.72 1.13
CA ALA A 170 -37.26 -9.52 1.65
C ALA A 170 -38.15 -8.82 0.63
N ALA A 171 -37.63 -7.78 -0.05
CA ALA A 171 -38.38 -7.06 -1.07
C ALA A 171 -38.69 -7.95 -2.30
N VAL A 172 -37.70 -8.71 -2.79
CA VAL A 172 -37.91 -9.65 -3.90
C VAL A 172 -38.91 -10.73 -3.50
N SER A 173 -38.76 -11.32 -2.30
CA SER A 173 -39.69 -12.29 -1.70
C SER A 173 -41.13 -11.78 -1.74
N MET A 174 -41.33 -10.54 -1.28
CA MET A 174 -42.63 -9.89 -1.24
C MET A 174 -43.22 -9.71 -2.65
N ILE A 175 -42.42 -9.26 -3.61
CA ILE A 175 -42.85 -9.08 -5.00
C ILE A 175 -43.26 -10.42 -5.61
N GLY A 176 -42.40 -11.45 -5.51
CA GLY A 176 -42.68 -12.74 -6.12
C GLY A 176 -43.89 -13.45 -5.52
N ILE A 177 -44.15 -13.28 -4.21
CA ILE A 177 -45.36 -13.83 -3.56
C ILE A 177 -46.60 -13.09 -4.08
N ARG A 178 -46.54 -11.76 -4.14
CA ARG A 178 -47.64 -10.91 -4.64
C ARG A 178 -48.01 -11.20 -6.10
N THR A 179 -47.01 -11.48 -6.93
CA THR A 179 -47.22 -11.71 -8.37
C THR A 179 -47.40 -13.18 -8.73
N GLY A 180 -47.19 -14.10 -7.79
CA GLY A 180 -47.13 -15.54 -8.07
C GLY A 180 -45.96 -15.92 -8.99
N ALA A 181 -44.89 -15.13 -9.01
CA ALA A 181 -43.75 -15.33 -9.90
C ALA A 181 -42.77 -16.42 -9.40
N TRP A 182 -42.97 -16.95 -8.20
CA TRP A 182 -42.17 -18.06 -7.67
C TRP A 182 -42.55 -19.38 -8.36
N LEU A 183 -41.55 -20.11 -8.84
CA LEU A 183 -41.68 -21.44 -9.43
C LEU A 183 -41.71 -22.55 -8.35
N LEU A 184 -41.10 -22.31 -7.19
CA LEU A 184 -41.11 -23.19 -6.02
C LEU A 184 -42.02 -22.65 -4.93
N SER A 185 -42.33 -23.49 -3.95
CA SER A 185 -43.30 -23.21 -2.91
C SER A 185 -42.88 -22.11 -1.93
N THR A 186 -41.58 -21.82 -1.79
CA THR A 186 -41.10 -20.76 -0.90
C THR A 186 -39.89 -19.99 -1.46
N PRO A 187 -39.75 -18.68 -1.15
CA PRO A 187 -38.62 -17.86 -1.62
C PRO A 187 -37.24 -18.34 -1.18
N ASP A 188 -37.14 -19.00 -0.03
CA ASP A 188 -35.90 -19.59 0.47
C ASP A 188 -35.44 -20.78 -0.38
N GLN A 189 -36.39 -21.61 -0.85
CA GLN A 189 -36.07 -22.71 -1.77
C GLN A 189 -35.58 -22.17 -3.11
N GLU A 190 -36.18 -21.10 -3.62
CA GLU A 190 -35.77 -20.44 -4.86
C GLU A 190 -34.35 -19.90 -4.79
N MET A 191 -34.02 -19.24 -3.68
CA MET A 191 -32.68 -18.75 -3.44
C MET A 191 -31.65 -19.88 -3.39
N GLN A 192 -32.00 -21.02 -2.76
CA GLN A 192 -31.11 -22.18 -2.64
C GLN A 192 -30.92 -22.91 -3.97
N GLN A 193 -31.98 -23.08 -4.76
CA GLN A 193 -31.90 -23.78 -6.05
C GLN A 193 -31.23 -22.92 -7.13
N SER A 194 -31.42 -21.59 -7.07
CA SER A 194 -30.94 -20.65 -8.08
C SER A 194 -29.84 -19.73 -7.54
N ALA A 195 -28.79 -20.30 -6.95
CA ALA A 195 -27.69 -19.55 -6.31
C ALA A 195 -27.06 -18.46 -7.21
N ILE A 196 -26.96 -18.71 -8.52
CA ILE A 196 -26.45 -17.72 -9.49
C ILE A 196 -27.44 -16.56 -9.67
N ALA A 197 -28.73 -16.86 -9.87
CA ALA A 197 -29.76 -15.83 -10.00
C ALA A 197 -29.86 -14.99 -8.72
N ALA A 198 -29.77 -15.67 -7.56
CA ALA A 198 -29.72 -15.07 -6.25
C ALA A 198 -28.56 -14.07 -6.11
N LEU A 199 -27.36 -14.47 -6.53
CA LEU A 199 -26.19 -13.60 -6.54
C LEU A 199 -26.37 -12.41 -7.50
N VAL A 200 -26.89 -12.63 -8.71
CA VAL A 200 -27.14 -11.57 -9.69
C VAL A 200 -28.15 -10.56 -9.15
N LEU A 201 -29.26 -11.00 -8.56
CA LEU A 201 -30.26 -10.12 -7.96
C LEU A 201 -29.68 -9.31 -6.80
N LEU A 202 -28.87 -9.94 -5.94
CA LEU A 202 -28.15 -9.24 -4.88
C LEU A 202 -27.25 -8.14 -5.45
N LEU A 203 -26.47 -8.43 -6.49
CA LEU A 203 -25.57 -7.45 -7.11
C LEU A 203 -26.34 -6.33 -7.83
N VAL A 204 -27.44 -6.64 -8.51
CA VAL A 204 -28.21 -5.66 -9.28
C VAL A 204 -29.04 -4.75 -8.37
N LEU A 205 -29.57 -5.27 -7.27
CA LEU A 205 -30.52 -4.54 -6.42
C LEU A 205 -29.88 -3.96 -5.14
N ALA A 206 -28.99 -4.70 -4.47
CA ALA A 206 -28.37 -4.23 -3.23
C ALA A 206 -27.26 -3.20 -3.49
N LEU A 207 -26.57 -3.28 -4.63
CA LEU A 207 -25.48 -2.36 -4.98
C LEU A 207 -25.98 -0.91 -5.21
N PRO A 208 -27.06 -0.67 -5.98
CA PRO A 208 -27.66 0.66 -6.06
C PRO A 208 -28.16 1.19 -4.72
N LEU A 209 -28.69 0.32 -3.86
CA LEU A 209 -29.13 0.72 -2.52
C LEU A 209 -27.95 1.18 -1.65
N GLU A 210 -26.82 0.47 -1.70
CA GLU A 210 -25.59 0.92 -1.04
C GLU A 210 -25.10 2.26 -1.62
N ALA A 211 -25.09 2.38 -2.94
CA ALA A 211 -24.69 3.60 -3.64
C ALA A 211 -25.59 4.78 -3.27
N LEU A 212 -26.89 4.56 -3.08
CA LEU A 212 -27.85 5.55 -2.63
C LEU A 212 -27.48 6.10 -1.24
N LEU A 213 -27.29 5.20 -0.27
CA LEU A 213 -26.93 5.59 1.10
C LEU A 213 -25.58 6.34 1.15
N LEU A 214 -24.58 5.80 0.44
CA LEU A 214 -23.26 6.43 0.33
C LEU A 214 -23.32 7.78 -0.38
N GLY A 215 -24.04 7.88 -1.49
CA GLY A 215 -24.12 9.08 -2.31
C GLY A 215 -24.77 10.25 -1.59
N LEU A 216 -25.81 9.97 -0.80
CA LEU A 216 -26.56 10.98 -0.05
C LEU A 216 -25.84 11.44 1.23
N SER A 217 -25.26 10.50 1.98
CA SER A 217 -24.79 10.79 3.36
C SER A 217 -23.28 10.56 3.57
N GLY A 218 -22.66 9.75 2.71
CA GLY A 218 -21.33 9.19 2.94
C GLY A 218 -21.31 7.97 3.88
N TYR A 219 -22.47 7.54 4.35
CA TYR A 219 -22.63 6.42 5.29
C TYR A 219 -23.37 5.23 4.66
N THR A 220 -23.15 4.08 5.26
CA THR A 220 -24.01 2.89 5.21
C THR A 220 -24.19 2.40 6.64
N PRO A 221 -25.17 1.53 6.96
CA PRO A 221 -25.42 1.12 8.35
C PRO A 221 -24.19 0.52 9.03
N GLY A 222 -23.44 -0.35 8.35
CA GLY A 222 -22.21 -0.93 8.89
C GLY A 222 -21.08 0.08 9.02
N LYS A 223 -20.94 1.01 8.07
CA LYS A 223 -19.93 2.08 8.13
C LYS A 223 -20.23 3.05 9.26
N TRP A 224 -21.49 3.44 9.43
CA TRP A 224 -21.94 4.29 10.54
C TRP A 224 -21.65 3.64 11.90
N LEU A 225 -21.99 2.36 12.05
CA LEU A 225 -21.75 1.59 13.27
C LEU A 225 -20.25 1.52 13.64
N LEU A 226 -19.38 1.45 12.64
CA LEU A 226 -17.92 1.39 12.81
C LEU A 226 -17.23 2.75 12.65
N GLY A 227 -17.99 3.83 12.69
CA GLY A 227 -17.44 5.19 12.73
C GLY A 227 -16.71 5.61 11.45
N LEU A 228 -17.09 5.04 10.31
CA LEU A 228 -16.53 5.30 8.99
C LEU A 228 -17.48 6.16 8.15
N ARG A 229 -16.92 7.16 7.46
CA ARG A 229 -17.66 7.96 6.48
C ARG A 229 -16.85 8.15 5.22
N VAL A 230 -17.45 7.89 4.06
CA VAL A 230 -16.83 8.18 2.76
C VAL A 230 -17.14 9.61 2.37
N VAL A 231 -16.12 10.40 2.05
CA VAL A 231 -16.24 11.80 1.66
C VAL A 231 -15.41 12.09 0.41
N ASN A 232 -15.81 13.12 -0.33
CA ASN A 232 -15.05 13.64 -1.47
C ASN A 232 -13.89 14.54 -1.00
N GLY A 233 -13.11 15.08 -1.95
CA GLY A 233 -12.00 16.00 -1.67
C GLY A 233 -12.38 17.27 -0.90
N ARG A 234 -13.66 17.66 -0.90
CA ARG A 234 -14.21 18.80 -0.15
C ARG A 234 -14.80 18.40 1.22
N GLY A 235 -14.73 17.13 1.61
CA GLY A 235 -15.28 16.63 2.88
C GLY A 235 -16.79 16.40 2.89
N ALA A 236 -17.48 16.58 1.76
CA ALA A 236 -18.91 16.33 1.62
C ALA A 236 -19.19 14.89 1.13
N ALA A 237 -20.47 14.49 1.13
CA ALA A 237 -20.89 13.20 0.58
C ALA A 237 -20.44 13.07 -0.90
N PRO A 238 -20.09 11.86 -1.38
CA PRO A 238 -19.57 11.65 -2.74
C PRO A 238 -20.53 12.05 -3.88
N GLY A 239 -21.84 12.09 -3.64
CA GLY A 239 -22.86 12.21 -4.67
C GLY A 239 -23.18 10.88 -5.35
N MET A 240 -24.35 10.79 -5.98
CA MET A 240 -24.92 9.54 -6.47
C MET A 240 -24.05 8.82 -7.51
N SER A 241 -23.62 9.55 -8.54
CA SER A 241 -22.83 8.99 -9.63
C SER A 241 -21.50 8.43 -9.12
N THR A 242 -20.78 9.20 -8.30
CA THR A 242 -19.51 8.78 -7.69
C THR A 242 -19.70 7.59 -6.76
N ALA A 243 -20.77 7.56 -5.97
CA ALA A 243 -21.07 6.45 -5.07
C ALA A 243 -21.39 5.15 -5.83
N LEU A 244 -22.17 5.23 -6.92
CA LEU A 244 -22.46 4.07 -7.77
C LEU A 244 -21.18 3.57 -8.45
N GLN A 245 -20.41 4.47 -9.04
CA GLN A 245 -19.09 4.19 -9.60
C GLN A 245 -18.13 3.53 -8.61
N ARG A 246 -18.17 3.95 -7.35
CA ARG A 246 -17.39 3.33 -6.27
C ARG A 246 -17.91 1.94 -5.96
N ALA A 247 -19.21 1.79 -5.78
CA ALA A 247 -19.85 0.52 -5.43
C ALA A 247 -19.61 -0.56 -6.51
N THR A 248 -19.71 -0.20 -7.79
CA THR A 248 -19.38 -1.10 -8.93
C THR A 248 -17.92 -1.53 -8.90
N ARG A 249 -16.98 -0.60 -8.66
CA ARG A 249 -15.54 -0.94 -8.56
C ARG A 249 -15.25 -1.82 -7.34
N VAL A 250 -15.92 -1.60 -6.22
CA VAL A 250 -15.81 -2.46 -5.03
C VAL A 250 -16.33 -3.86 -5.36
N ALA A 251 -17.49 -3.98 -6.00
CA ALA A 251 -18.04 -5.27 -6.38
C ALA A 251 -17.12 -6.03 -7.34
N LEU A 252 -16.58 -5.36 -8.38
CA LEU A 252 -15.71 -5.99 -9.37
C LEU A 252 -14.30 -6.28 -8.83
N ALA A 253 -13.59 -5.26 -8.37
CA ALA A 253 -12.16 -5.35 -8.03
C ALA A 253 -11.89 -5.61 -6.54
N GLY A 254 -12.83 -5.27 -5.66
CA GLY A 254 -12.71 -5.48 -4.22
C GLY A 254 -13.32 -6.79 -3.73
N GLN A 255 -14.28 -7.35 -4.47
CA GLN A 255 -15.06 -8.52 -4.06
C GLN A 255 -15.16 -9.62 -5.11
N ALA A 256 -14.64 -9.42 -6.33
CA ALA A 256 -14.76 -10.36 -7.43
C ALA A 256 -16.20 -10.87 -7.64
N LEU A 257 -17.18 -9.95 -7.57
CA LEU A 257 -18.62 -10.23 -7.66
C LEU A 257 -19.12 -11.25 -6.62
N LEU A 258 -18.44 -11.35 -5.48
CA LEU A 258 -18.68 -12.33 -4.42
C LEU A 258 -18.51 -13.79 -4.86
N ILE A 259 -17.83 -14.05 -5.99
CA ILE A 259 -17.59 -15.40 -6.49
C ILE A 259 -16.47 -16.06 -5.68
N PRO A 260 -16.71 -17.18 -4.98
CA PRO A 260 -15.64 -17.95 -4.33
C PRO A 260 -14.77 -18.69 -5.37
N PRO A 261 -13.46 -18.88 -5.13
CA PRO A 261 -12.66 -18.35 -4.01
C PRO A 261 -12.12 -16.92 -4.26
N PHE A 262 -12.39 -16.32 -5.42
CA PHE A 262 -11.83 -15.03 -5.85
C PHE A 262 -12.10 -13.87 -4.89
N VAL A 263 -13.27 -13.88 -4.23
CA VAL A 263 -13.60 -12.91 -3.18
C VAL A 263 -12.58 -12.89 -2.05
N LEU A 264 -12.03 -14.04 -1.65
CA LEU A 264 -11.03 -14.13 -0.58
C LEU A 264 -9.69 -13.53 -1.03
N PHE A 265 -9.27 -13.80 -2.27
CA PHE A 265 -8.06 -13.23 -2.83
C PHE A 265 -8.15 -11.71 -2.99
N THR A 266 -9.27 -11.20 -3.50
CA THR A 266 -9.48 -9.75 -3.64
C THR A 266 -9.54 -9.05 -2.29
N TYR A 267 -10.13 -9.67 -1.26
CA TYR A 267 -10.06 -9.17 0.12
C TYR A 267 -8.64 -9.14 0.67
N ALA A 268 -7.85 -10.20 0.48
CA ALA A 268 -6.45 -10.23 0.92
C ALA A 268 -5.62 -9.13 0.23
N ILE A 269 -5.79 -8.94 -1.09
CA ILE A 269 -5.13 -7.89 -1.85
C ILE A 269 -5.56 -6.50 -1.37
N ALA A 270 -6.86 -6.27 -1.18
CA ALA A 270 -7.39 -4.99 -0.71
C ALA A 270 -6.89 -4.67 0.71
N PHE A 271 -6.83 -5.67 1.59
CA PHE A 271 -6.30 -5.55 2.94
C PHE A 271 -4.82 -5.18 2.93
N GLY A 272 -4.00 -5.91 2.16
CA GLY A 272 -2.56 -5.63 2.02
C GLY A 272 -2.31 -4.23 1.44
N LYS A 273 -3.06 -3.85 0.40
CA LYS A 273 -2.94 -2.52 -0.21
C LYS A 273 -3.27 -1.42 0.79
N LEU A 274 -4.39 -1.53 1.51
CA LEU A 274 -4.79 -0.53 2.50
C LEU A 274 -3.82 -0.47 3.70
N SER A 275 -3.36 -1.61 4.19
CA SER A 275 -2.39 -1.67 5.30
C SER A 275 -1.05 -1.04 4.93
N ASN A 276 -0.64 -1.15 3.66
CA ASN A 276 0.64 -0.62 3.18
C ASN A 276 0.56 0.84 2.72
N SER A 277 -0.46 1.22 1.94
CA SER A 277 -0.56 2.55 1.32
C SER A 277 -1.58 3.49 1.96
N GLY A 278 -2.45 2.99 2.84
CA GLY A 278 -3.53 3.78 3.44
C GLY A 278 -4.70 4.10 2.49
N LEU A 279 -4.66 3.62 1.24
CA LEU A 279 -5.69 3.89 0.23
C LEU A 279 -6.08 2.63 -0.54
N THR A 280 -7.38 2.46 -0.76
CA THR A 280 -7.88 1.41 -1.67
C THR A 280 -7.86 1.91 -3.12
N ALA A 281 -7.87 0.99 -4.08
CA ALA A 281 -7.83 1.34 -5.49
C ALA A 281 -9.03 2.21 -5.92
N TRP A 282 -10.25 1.83 -5.50
CA TRP A 282 -11.48 2.53 -5.86
C TRP A 282 -11.62 3.89 -5.16
N ASP A 283 -11.12 4.05 -3.94
CA ASP A 283 -11.13 5.35 -3.27
C ASP A 283 -10.11 6.30 -3.93
N HIS A 284 -8.91 5.80 -4.27
CA HIS A 284 -7.87 6.58 -4.94
C HIS A 284 -8.32 7.09 -6.32
N THR A 285 -8.85 6.21 -7.16
CA THR A 285 -9.31 6.57 -8.52
C THR A 285 -10.41 7.63 -8.53
N LEU A 286 -11.23 7.69 -7.49
CA LEU A 286 -12.37 8.61 -7.40
C LEU A 286 -12.08 9.84 -6.52
N GLY A 287 -10.85 10.00 -6.03
CA GLY A 287 -10.49 11.11 -5.14
C GLY A 287 -11.26 11.10 -3.82
N LEU A 288 -11.63 9.92 -3.32
CA LEU A 288 -12.40 9.74 -2.10
C LEU A 288 -11.48 9.50 -0.90
N LYS A 289 -11.95 9.93 0.26
CA LYS A 289 -11.31 9.68 1.56
C LYS A 289 -12.31 9.04 2.51
N VAL A 290 -11.82 8.20 3.41
CA VAL A 290 -12.63 7.64 4.48
C VAL A 290 -12.27 8.35 5.77
N GLN A 291 -13.18 9.17 6.28
CA GLN A 291 -13.08 9.76 7.60
C GLN A 291 -13.37 8.71 8.66
N ARG A 292 -12.66 8.84 9.78
CA ARG A 292 -12.64 7.88 10.87
C ARG A 292 -12.96 8.61 12.16
N THR A 293 -13.87 8.05 12.93
CA THR A 293 -14.11 8.46 14.31
C THR A 293 -13.50 7.42 15.25
N PRO A 294 -12.98 7.85 16.42
CA PRO A 294 -12.49 6.91 17.43
C PRO A 294 -13.65 6.03 17.89
N LEU A 295 -13.40 4.72 17.97
CA LEU A 295 -14.39 3.75 18.45
C LEU A 295 -14.12 3.45 19.92
N SER A 296 -15.18 3.41 20.71
CA SER A 296 -15.13 2.84 22.06
C SER A 296 -15.09 1.31 22.01
N SER A 297 -14.57 0.67 23.05
CA SER A 297 -14.57 -0.79 23.18
C SER A 297 -15.99 -1.39 23.10
N ASN A 298 -16.99 -0.68 23.61
CA ASN A 298 -18.39 -1.13 23.56
C ASN A 298 -18.94 -1.13 22.13
N GLN A 299 -18.56 -0.15 21.30
CA GLN A 299 -18.97 -0.11 19.89
C GLN A 299 -18.38 -1.27 19.10
N TRP A 300 -17.20 -1.78 19.44
CA TRP A 300 -16.65 -2.98 18.81
C TRP A 300 -17.48 -4.22 19.09
N TRP A 301 -17.86 -4.43 20.35
CA TRP A 301 -18.74 -5.55 20.72
C TRP A 301 -20.13 -5.42 20.10
N LEU A 302 -20.67 -4.20 20.04
CA LEU A 302 -21.92 -3.91 19.34
C LEU A 302 -21.82 -4.25 17.85
N ALA A 303 -20.73 -3.85 17.19
CA ALA A 303 -20.51 -4.15 15.77
C ALA A 303 -20.36 -5.66 15.52
N LEU A 304 -19.67 -6.38 16.41
CA LEU A 304 -19.55 -7.83 16.32
C LEU A 304 -20.91 -8.52 16.54
N GLY A 305 -21.67 -8.09 17.55
CA GLY A 305 -23.02 -8.59 17.80
C GLY A 305 -23.96 -8.33 16.62
N ALA A 306 -23.93 -7.12 16.05
CA ALA A 306 -24.69 -6.76 14.85
C ALA A 306 -24.29 -7.60 13.63
N LEU A 307 -23.00 -7.88 13.45
CA LEU A 307 -22.50 -8.75 12.39
C LEU A 307 -23.05 -10.17 12.52
N VAL A 308 -22.90 -10.78 13.71
CA VAL A 308 -23.39 -12.15 13.97
C VAL A 308 -24.90 -12.20 13.77
N PHE A 309 -25.63 -11.25 14.38
CA PHE A 309 -27.09 -11.16 14.26
C PHE A 309 -27.54 -11.04 12.80
N ALA A 310 -26.92 -10.15 12.01
CA ALA A 310 -27.28 -9.94 10.62
C ALA A 310 -27.05 -11.21 9.76
N TRP A 311 -25.95 -11.93 9.99
CA TRP A 311 -25.68 -13.19 9.27
C TRP A 311 -26.60 -14.33 9.71
N VAL A 312 -26.94 -14.43 11.00
CA VAL A 312 -27.94 -15.39 11.48
C VAL A 312 -29.29 -15.12 10.82
N MET A 313 -29.73 -13.86 10.73
CA MET A 313 -30.99 -13.53 10.04
C MET A 313 -31.00 -13.95 8.56
N VAL A 314 -29.86 -13.86 7.88
CA VAL A 314 -29.72 -14.32 6.48
C VAL A 314 -29.76 -15.84 6.41
N MET A 315 -29.04 -16.55 7.28
CA MET A 315 -28.96 -18.02 7.27
C MET A 315 -30.28 -18.69 7.67
N ASP A 316 -30.98 -18.13 8.66
CA ASP A 316 -32.27 -18.64 9.12
C ASP A 316 -33.42 -18.26 8.19
N GLY A 317 -33.18 -17.48 7.13
CA GLY A 317 -34.23 -17.01 6.21
C GLY A 317 -35.23 -16.06 6.86
N VAL A 318 -34.86 -15.39 7.96
CA VAL A 318 -35.75 -14.50 8.73
C VAL A 318 -36.33 -13.39 7.84
N TRP A 319 -35.52 -12.85 6.94
CA TRP A 319 -35.94 -11.82 5.98
C TRP A 319 -37.12 -12.26 5.11
N MET A 320 -37.09 -13.51 4.64
CA MET A 320 -38.14 -14.08 3.81
C MET A 320 -39.39 -14.38 4.64
N ARG A 321 -39.23 -14.89 5.87
CA ARG A 321 -40.36 -15.11 6.79
C ARG A 321 -41.09 -13.82 7.13
N ILE A 322 -40.34 -12.74 7.44
CA ILE A 322 -40.94 -11.42 7.69
C ILE A 322 -41.74 -10.96 6.46
N ALA A 323 -41.18 -11.10 5.25
CA ALA A 323 -41.88 -10.74 4.02
C ALA A 323 -43.17 -11.57 3.83
N TYR A 324 -43.11 -12.88 4.09
CA TYR A 324 -44.25 -13.79 4.01
C TYR A 324 -45.33 -13.46 5.04
N GLU A 325 -44.97 -13.24 6.31
CA GLU A 325 -45.92 -12.90 7.37
C GLU A 325 -46.60 -11.54 7.17
N ILE A 326 -45.86 -10.53 6.70
CA ILE A 326 -46.45 -9.22 6.37
C ILE A 326 -47.51 -9.37 5.28
N LEU A 327 -47.30 -10.31 4.33
CA LEU A 327 -48.22 -10.56 3.23
C LEU A 327 -49.40 -11.47 3.62
N GLY A 328 -49.17 -12.54 4.39
CA GLY A 328 -50.22 -13.49 4.80
C GLY A 328 -51.21 -12.93 5.83
N ARG A 329 -50.99 -11.70 6.31
CA ARG A 329 -51.94 -10.94 7.15
C ARG A 329 -52.96 -10.13 6.33
N TYR A 330 -52.90 -10.18 5.00
CA TYR A 330 -53.86 -9.56 4.07
C TYR A 330 -54.36 -10.60 3.07
#